data_AF-A0A7X5QR64-F1
#
_entry.id   AF-A0A7X5QR64-F1
#
_cell.length_a   1.000
_cell.length_b   1.000
_cell.length_c   1.000
_cell.angle_alpha   90.00
_cell.angle_beta   90.00
_cell.angle_gamma   90.00
#
_symmetry.space_group_name_H-M   'P 1'
#
loop_
_entity.id
_entity.type
_entity.pdbx_description
1 polymer ?
#
loop_
_entity_poly.entity_id
_entity_poly.type
_entity_poly.pdbx_seq_one_letter_code
_entity_poly.pdbx_strand_id
1 'polypeptide(L)'
;CCVPLVNVSLSTITYDDSRAKSCGTWTPKPAETGYASVISSLEGKTAAAPVWWILVHQISKGVTQASIASLPCRPDLRQLRFEVQHTRINNPALAQILQDFTHDCYALALYQWKRRDEGKNLDEAVLPGIEWLGSKAFLNGAGYYDVLQSKTPRSDFPWKPRRDDGFANTGQGGYPACKEWWSDSQVGLEKRIMAQVEPGMWFRLSAALKLMGKETSEYKEAVIRRLVSPENLTTSQGGHVYAGYGGNADFTLMNSVGRLASLGGMSLGSLAAFPAFDAMRQAL
;
A
#
# COMPACT_ATOMS: atom_id res chain seq x y z
N CYS A 1 -44.83 28.39 26.72
CA CYS A 1 -45.38 27.02 26.85
C CYS A 1 -44.49 26.02 26.11
N CYS A 2 -43.53 25.41 26.81
CA CYS A 2 -42.69 24.33 26.28
C CYS A 2 -43.05 23.06 27.04
N VAL A 3 -44.13 22.40 26.65
CA VAL A 3 -44.54 21.13 27.26
C VAL A 3 -43.86 19.99 26.50
N PRO A 4 -43.00 19.19 27.14
CA PRO A 4 -42.33 18.07 26.49
C PRO A 4 -43.35 16.93 26.34
N LEU A 5 -44.02 16.87 25.19
CA LEU A 5 -45.12 15.95 24.90
C LEU A 5 -44.67 14.69 24.14
N VAL A 6 -43.45 14.69 23.58
CA VAL A 6 -42.96 13.62 22.71
C VAL A 6 -41.76 12.94 23.36
N ASN A 7 -41.87 11.65 23.62
CA ASN A 7 -40.77 10.83 24.10
C ASN A 7 -39.76 10.63 22.97
N VAL A 8 -38.50 10.99 23.21
CA VAL A 8 -37.38 10.78 22.30
C VAL A 8 -36.54 9.65 22.85
N SER A 9 -36.43 8.56 22.10
CA SER A 9 -35.46 7.53 22.40
C SER A 9 -34.07 8.04 21.98
N LEU A 10 -33.20 8.33 22.95
CA LEU A 10 -31.76 8.48 22.72
C LEU A 10 -31.07 7.11 22.54
N SER A 11 -31.84 6.08 22.18
CA SER A 11 -31.30 4.75 21.89
C SER A 11 -30.30 4.85 20.75
N THR A 12 -29.03 4.66 21.10
CA THR A 12 -27.87 4.35 20.25
C THR A 12 -27.71 5.24 19.01
N ILE A 13 -26.55 5.88 18.86
CA ILE A 13 -26.14 6.56 17.62
C ILE A 13 -26.51 5.65 16.44
N THR A 14 -27.49 6.02 15.63
CA THR A 14 -27.89 5.25 14.46
C THR A 14 -27.23 5.89 13.26
N TYR A 15 -26.28 5.17 12.66
CA TYR A 15 -25.71 5.59 11.39
C TYR A 15 -26.72 5.30 10.27
N ASP A 16 -26.87 6.26 9.36
CA ASP A 16 -27.67 6.07 8.15
C ASP A 16 -26.79 5.47 7.04
N ASP A 17 -26.99 4.18 6.78
CA ASP A 17 -26.19 3.43 5.79
C ASP A 17 -26.64 3.69 4.34
N SER A 18 -27.67 4.50 4.09
CA SER A 18 -28.21 4.72 2.73
C SER A 18 -27.14 5.26 1.77
N ARG A 19 -26.34 6.24 2.20
CA ARG A 19 -25.24 6.79 1.40
C ARG A 19 -24.07 5.82 1.28
N ALA A 20 -23.72 5.13 2.37
CA ALA A 20 -22.65 4.12 2.37
C ALA A 20 -22.94 3.01 1.34
N LYS A 21 -24.18 2.51 1.29
CA LYS A 21 -24.65 1.57 0.26
C LYS A 21 -24.53 2.13 -1.15
N SER A 22 -24.91 3.40 -1.36
CA SER A 22 -24.78 4.04 -2.68
C SER A 22 -23.32 4.25 -3.12
N CYS A 23 -22.41 4.41 -2.16
CA CYS A 23 -20.98 4.60 -2.41
C CYS A 23 -20.15 3.31 -2.32
N GLY A 24 -20.77 2.17 -2.05
CA GLY A 24 -20.08 0.87 -1.94
C GLY A 24 -19.12 0.76 -0.75
N THR A 25 -19.26 1.61 0.26
CA THR A 25 -18.48 1.56 1.50
C THR A 25 -19.31 0.93 2.62
N TRP A 26 -18.64 0.31 3.59
CA TRP A 26 -19.31 -0.30 4.74
C TRP A 26 -19.00 0.49 6.00
N THR A 27 -20.04 0.85 6.74
CA THR A 27 -19.98 1.53 8.03
C THR A 27 -20.18 0.50 9.14
N PRO A 28 -19.23 0.31 10.06
CA PRO A 28 -19.41 -0.59 11.18
C PRO A 28 -20.54 -0.12 12.08
N LYS A 29 -21.31 -1.07 12.60
CA LYS A 29 -22.37 -0.76 13.56
C LYS A 29 -21.73 -0.16 14.84
N PRO A 30 -22.40 0.78 15.53
CA PRO A 30 -21.86 1.41 16.74
C PRO A 30 -21.37 0.42 17.80
N ALA A 31 -22.07 -0.71 17.95
CA ALA A 31 -21.73 -1.79 18.89
C ALA A 31 -20.44 -2.57 18.50
N GLU A 32 -20.04 -2.51 17.23
CA GLU A 32 -18.84 -3.16 16.68
C GLU A 32 -17.64 -2.19 16.63
N THR A 33 -17.78 -0.99 17.22
CA THR A 33 -16.70 0.00 17.33
C THR A 33 -16.10 0.03 18.74
N GLY A 34 -14.89 0.58 18.88
CA GLY A 34 -14.26 0.82 20.19
C GLY A 34 -15.05 1.77 21.12
N TYR A 35 -16.10 2.41 20.60
CA TYR A 35 -17.01 3.28 21.36
C TYR A 35 -18.19 2.51 21.98
N ALA A 36 -18.26 1.19 21.86
CA ALA A 36 -19.34 0.37 22.40
C ALA A 36 -19.61 0.60 23.91
N SER A 37 -18.57 0.95 24.69
CA SER A 37 -18.67 1.21 26.13
C SER A 37 -19.25 2.59 26.49
N VAL A 38 -19.19 3.57 25.58
CA VAL A 38 -19.65 4.96 25.82
C VAL A 38 -21.04 5.24 25.25
N ILE A 39 -21.60 4.35 24.43
CA ILE A 39 -22.87 4.55 23.73
C ILE A 39 -24.12 4.10 24.50
N SER A 40 -23.99 3.60 25.74
CA SER A 40 -25.07 2.85 26.42
C SER A 40 -25.56 3.39 27.78
N SER A 41 -25.20 4.59 28.25
CA SER A 41 -25.65 5.06 29.57
C SER A 41 -26.57 6.29 29.52
N LEU A 42 -27.88 6.04 29.43
CA LEU A 42 -28.92 6.93 29.97
C LEU A 42 -29.83 6.20 30.98
N GLU A 43 -29.31 5.17 31.67
CA GLU A 43 -30.00 4.45 32.76
C GLU A 43 -31.50 4.15 32.50
N GLY A 44 -31.86 3.76 31.28
CA GLY A 44 -33.25 3.45 30.91
C GLY A 44 -34.23 4.65 30.91
N LYS A 45 -33.74 5.89 31.03
CA LYS A 45 -34.58 7.10 30.96
C LYS A 45 -34.71 7.60 29.53
N THR A 46 -35.94 7.85 29.10
CA THR A 46 -36.25 8.50 27.83
C THR A 46 -36.39 10.00 28.04
N ALA A 47 -35.69 10.82 27.24
CA ALA A 47 -35.85 12.27 27.30
C ALA A 47 -37.12 12.68 26.54
N ALA A 48 -37.93 13.58 27.09
CA ALA A 48 -39.09 14.12 26.40
C ALA A 48 -38.74 15.49 25.81
N ALA A 49 -39.04 15.71 24.52
CA ALA A 49 -38.72 16.93 23.79
C ALA A 49 -40.00 17.70 23.37
N PRO A 50 -39.95 19.04 23.31
CA PRO A 50 -41.02 19.84 22.73
C PRO A 50 -41.20 19.58 21.23
N VAL A 51 -42.44 19.72 20.73
CA VAL A 51 -42.78 19.50 19.31
C VAL A 51 -41.96 20.38 18.36
N TRP A 52 -41.78 21.67 18.70
CA TRP A 52 -41.00 22.58 17.85
C TRP A 52 -39.53 22.17 17.75
N TRP A 53 -38.95 21.63 18.82
CA TRP A 53 -37.56 21.17 18.83
C TRP A 53 -37.40 19.96 17.90
N ILE A 54 -38.35 19.02 17.93
CA ILE A 54 -38.39 17.88 17.01
C ILE A 54 -38.50 18.35 15.56
N LEU A 55 -39.36 19.32 15.29
CA LEU A 55 -39.53 19.86 13.94
C LEU A 55 -38.23 20.48 13.41
N VAL A 56 -37.58 21.35 14.21
CA VAL A 56 -36.29 21.94 13.84
C VAL A 56 -35.21 20.87 13.67
N HIS A 57 -35.20 19.85 14.53
CA HIS A 57 -34.26 18.73 14.44
C HIS A 57 -34.43 17.93 13.15
N GLN A 58 -35.68 17.66 12.74
CA GLN A 58 -35.94 16.94 11.49
C GLN A 58 -35.56 17.76 10.26
N ILE A 59 -35.81 19.07 10.28
CA ILE A 59 -35.36 19.97 9.20
C ILE A 59 -33.83 19.99 9.14
N SER A 60 -33.17 20.14 10.29
CA SER A 60 -31.71 20.11 10.38
C SER A 60 -31.14 18.80 9.83
N LYS A 61 -31.72 17.65 10.20
CA LYS A 61 -31.35 16.33 9.64
C LYS A 61 -31.55 16.27 8.13
N GLY A 62 -32.66 16.78 7.62
CA GLY A 62 -32.94 16.81 6.18
C GLY A 62 -31.90 17.63 5.41
N VAL A 63 -31.54 18.81 5.92
CA VAL A 63 -30.49 19.66 5.32
C VAL A 63 -29.13 18.96 5.37
N THR A 64 -28.76 18.36 6.50
CA THR A 64 -27.50 17.63 6.61
C THR A 64 -27.45 16.44 5.64
N GLN A 65 -28.54 15.68 5.51
CA GLN A 65 -28.61 14.56 4.55
C GLN A 65 -28.56 15.02 3.09
N ALA A 66 -29.21 16.13 2.75
CA ALA A 66 -29.13 16.72 1.42
C ALA A 66 -27.70 17.17 1.09
N SER A 67 -27.00 17.77 2.05
CA SER A 67 -25.59 18.13 1.91
C SER A 67 -24.67 16.91 1.78
N ILE A 68 -24.92 15.83 2.53
CA ILE A 68 -24.16 14.57 2.40
C ILE A 68 -24.43 13.89 1.06
N ALA A 69 -25.66 13.95 0.56
CA ALA A 69 -26.03 13.38 -0.74
C ALA A 69 -25.38 14.12 -1.92
N SER A 70 -25.11 15.42 -1.78
CA SER A 70 -24.42 16.22 -2.81
C SER A 70 -22.90 15.98 -2.83
N LEU A 71 -22.32 15.41 -1.77
CA LEU A 71 -20.93 15.01 -1.77
C LEU A 71 -20.72 13.84 -2.74
N PRO A 72 -19.79 13.95 -3.72
CA PRO A 72 -19.45 12.84 -4.58
C PRO A 72 -18.85 11.71 -3.74
N CYS A 73 -19.19 10.46 -4.07
CA CYS A 73 -18.58 9.29 -3.44
C CYS A 73 -17.06 9.35 -3.66
N ARG A 74 -16.32 9.67 -2.61
CA ARG A 74 -14.86 9.66 -2.62
C ARG A 74 -14.38 8.31 -2.11
N PRO A 75 -13.41 7.66 -2.77
CA PRO A 75 -12.79 6.46 -2.22
C PRO A 75 -12.10 6.81 -0.89
N ASP A 76 -12.27 5.99 0.13
CA ASP A 76 -11.53 6.17 1.38
C ASP A 76 -10.06 5.79 1.18
N LEU A 77 -9.25 6.80 0.85
CA LEU A 77 -7.81 6.65 0.67
C LEU A 77 -7.09 6.28 1.97
N ARG A 78 -7.65 6.59 3.14
CA ARG A 78 -7.07 6.20 4.43
C ARG A 78 -7.23 4.71 4.63
N GLN A 79 -8.43 4.18 4.42
CA GLN A 79 -8.66 2.75 4.48
C GLN A 79 -7.83 1.99 3.45
N LEU A 80 -7.78 2.47 2.19
CA LEU A 80 -6.94 1.85 1.16
C LEU A 80 -5.47 1.85 1.54
N ARG A 81 -4.95 2.93 2.15
CA ARG A 81 -3.58 2.97 2.66
C ARG A 81 -3.35 1.93 3.76
N PHE A 82 -4.28 1.78 4.70
CA PHE A 82 -4.18 0.76 5.74
C PHE A 82 -4.20 -0.65 5.15
N GLU A 83 -5.09 -0.93 4.20
CA GLU A 83 -5.14 -2.21 3.48
C GLU A 83 -3.83 -2.50 2.75
N VAL A 84 -3.30 -1.54 1.97
CA VAL A 84 -1.98 -1.65 1.30
C VAL A 84 -0.86 -1.91 2.30
N GLN A 85 -0.86 -1.21 3.45
CA GLN A 85 0.18 -1.37 4.46
C GLN A 85 0.14 -2.73 5.16
N HIS A 86 -1.03 -3.37 5.24
CA HIS A 86 -1.22 -4.68 5.86
C HIS A 86 -1.17 -5.85 4.86
N THR A 87 -1.12 -5.57 3.55
CA THR A 87 -0.86 -6.63 2.57
C THR A 87 0.54 -7.21 2.72
N ARG A 88 0.60 -8.54 2.79
CA ARG A 88 1.82 -9.32 3.00
C ARG A 88 1.87 -10.45 1.99
N ILE A 89 3.09 -10.92 1.72
CA ILE A 89 3.31 -12.12 0.92
C ILE A 89 3.07 -13.33 1.81
N ASN A 90 1.90 -13.96 1.67
CA ASN A 90 1.51 -15.11 2.49
C ASN A 90 2.18 -16.41 2.03
N ASN A 91 2.60 -16.50 0.77
CA ASN A 91 3.24 -17.70 0.23
C ASN A 91 4.74 -17.75 0.60
N PRO A 92 5.18 -18.68 1.46
CA PRO A 92 6.59 -18.77 1.87
C PRO A 92 7.53 -19.18 0.72
N ALA A 93 7.05 -20.00 -0.23
CA ALA A 93 7.85 -20.37 -1.40
C ALA A 93 8.13 -19.15 -2.29
N LEU A 94 7.14 -18.27 -2.49
CA LEU A 94 7.34 -17.04 -3.25
C LEU A 94 8.36 -16.12 -2.56
N ALA A 95 8.31 -16.02 -1.24
CA ALA A 95 9.28 -15.22 -0.51
C ALA A 95 10.71 -15.77 -0.66
N GLN A 96 10.91 -17.08 -0.65
CA GLN A 96 12.21 -17.70 -0.94
C GLN A 96 12.70 -17.37 -2.35
N ILE A 97 11.83 -17.46 -3.36
CA ILE A 97 12.20 -17.09 -4.73
C ILE A 97 12.58 -15.60 -4.81
N LEU A 98 11.91 -14.73 -4.05
CA LEU A 98 12.31 -13.32 -3.95
C LEU A 98 13.67 -13.14 -3.27
N GLN A 99 13.99 -13.90 -2.22
CA GLN A 99 15.33 -13.91 -1.63
C GLN A 99 16.38 -14.28 -2.66
N ASP A 100 16.15 -15.36 -3.39
CA ASP A 100 17.12 -15.80 -4.39
C ASP A 100 17.28 -14.73 -5.49
N PHE A 101 16.19 -14.10 -5.93
CA PHE A 101 16.28 -12.99 -6.88
C PHE A 101 17.07 -11.82 -6.31
N THR A 102 16.88 -11.50 -5.03
CA THR A 102 17.67 -10.44 -4.40
C THR A 102 19.16 -10.76 -4.41
N HIS A 103 19.53 -12.01 -4.14
CA HIS A 103 20.92 -12.44 -4.08
C HIS A 103 21.57 -12.57 -5.47
N ASP A 104 20.87 -13.20 -6.41
CA ASP A 104 21.38 -13.52 -7.74
C ASP A 104 21.35 -12.32 -8.69
N CYS A 105 20.37 -11.43 -8.54
CA CYS A 105 20.12 -10.36 -9.49
C CYS A 105 20.35 -8.98 -8.86
N TYR A 106 19.51 -8.59 -7.90
CA TYR A 106 19.46 -7.22 -7.40
C TYR A 106 20.74 -6.80 -6.68
N ALA A 107 21.27 -7.62 -5.78
CA ALA A 107 22.48 -7.29 -5.01
C ALA A 107 23.70 -7.10 -5.92
N LEU A 108 23.84 -7.96 -6.94
CA LEU A 108 24.92 -7.86 -7.93
C LEU A 108 24.74 -6.62 -8.82
N ALA A 109 23.52 -6.37 -9.31
CA ALA A 109 23.23 -5.19 -10.14
C ALA A 109 23.49 -3.89 -9.36
N LEU A 110 23.05 -3.83 -8.11
CA LEU A 110 23.27 -2.69 -7.23
C LEU A 110 24.76 -2.48 -6.93
N TYR A 111 25.50 -3.55 -6.67
CA TYR A 111 26.95 -3.47 -6.48
C TYR A 111 27.66 -2.92 -7.74
N GLN A 112 27.31 -3.44 -8.92
CA GLN A 112 27.88 -2.97 -10.18
C GLN A 112 27.51 -1.51 -10.48
N TRP A 113 26.31 -1.08 -10.12
CA TRP A 113 25.87 0.31 -10.25
C TRP A 113 26.69 1.20 -9.32
N LYS A 114 26.79 0.86 -8.03
CA LYS A 114 27.58 1.61 -7.05
C LYS A 114 29.05 1.72 -7.47
N ARG A 115 29.62 0.65 -8.01
CA ARG A 115 31.00 0.65 -8.50
C ARG A 115 31.19 1.53 -9.74
N ARG A 116 30.21 1.62 -10.63
CA ARG A 116 30.25 2.50 -11.81
C ARG A 116 30.00 3.96 -11.45
N ASP A 117 29.09 4.19 -10.52
CA ASP A 117 28.68 5.52 -10.09
C ASP A 117 29.70 6.19 -9.17
N GLU A 118 30.39 5.41 -8.32
CA GLU A 118 31.35 5.89 -7.32
C GLU A 118 30.78 6.97 -6.37
N GLY A 119 29.44 7.04 -6.23
CA GLY A 119 28.76 8.05 -5.41
C GLY A 119 28.66 9.43 -6.07
N LYS A 120 28.82 9.51 -7.40
CA LYS A 120 28.75 10.76 -8.16
C LYS A 120 27.30 11.21 -8.38
N ASN A 121 26.36 10.29 -8.53
CA ASN A 121 24.96 10.65 -8.71
C ASN A 121 24.31 10.96 -7.36
N LEU A 122 24.01 12.24 -7.14
CA LEU A 122 23.24 12.76 -6.00
C LEU A 122 21.80 13.13 -6.40
N ASP A 123 21.38 12.73 -7.60
CA ASP A 123 20.07 13.07 -8.13
C ASP A 123 18.97 12.28 -7.40
N GLU A 124 18.19 13.01 -6.59
CA GLU A 124 17.06 12.50 -5.83
C GLU A 124 15.97 11.86 -6.71
N ALA A 125 15.96 12.10 -8.03
CA ALA A 125 15.08 11.40 -8.95
C ALA A 125 15.58 9.98 -9.32
N VAL A 126 16.89 9.75 -9.28
CA VAL A 126 17.53 8.50 -9.73
C VAL A 126 17.65 7.50 -8.57
N LEU A 127 18.04 7.98 -7.39
CA LEU A 127 18.32 7.13 -6.23
C LEU A 127 17.11 6.28 -5.78
N PRO A 128 15.88 6.82 -5.70
CA PRO A 128 14.70 6.01 -5.38
C PRO A 128 14.40 4.97 -6.46
N GLY A 129 14.84 5.18 -7.70
CA GLY A 129 14.62 4.26 -8.81
C GLY A 129 15.41 2.95 -8.70
N ILE A 130 16.53 2.94 -7.97
CA ILE A 130 17.45 1.79 -7.83
C ILE A 130 17.32 1.05 -6.49
N GLU A 131 16.49 1.54 -5.57
CA GLU A 131 16.33 1.01 -4.21
C GLU A 131 15.53 -0.30 -4.08
N TRP A 132 15.05 -0.86 -5.18
CA TRP A 132 14.09 -1.95 -5.16
C TRP A 132 14.30 -2.96 -6.30
N LEU A 133 13.79 -4.18 -6.12
CA LEU A 133 14.10 -5.33 -6.98
C LEU A 133 13.72 -5.11 -8.44
N GLY A 134 12.56 -4.48 -8.70
CA GLY A 134 12.04 -4.24 -10.05
C GLY A 134 12.52 -2.94 -10.69
N SER A 135 13.67 -2.40 -10.25
CA SER A 135 14.22 -1.15 -10.77
C SER A 135 14.23 -1.10 -12.30
N LYS A 136 13.60 -0.08 -12.87
CA LYS A 136 13.63 0.18 -14.32
C LYS A 136 15.05 0.44 -14.82
N ALA A 137 15.91 1.02 -13.98
CA ALA A 137 17.32 1.25 -14.32
C ALA A 137 18.06 -0.07 -14.51
N PHE A 138 17.77 -1.10 -13.71
CA PHE A 138 18.38 -2.43 -13.87
C PHE A 138 17.70 -3.28 -14.95
N LEU A 139 16.39 -3.14 -15.14
CA LEU A 139 15.63 -3.85 -16.18
C LEU A 139 15.95 -3.35 -17.60
N ASN A 140 16.23 -2.06 -17.76
CA ASN A 140 16.47 -1.42 -19.05
C ASN A 140 17.94 -1.04 -19.28
N GLY A 141 18.75 -0.97 -18.23
CA GLY A 141 20.18 -0.67 -18.34
C GLY A 141 20.97 -1.87 -18.81
N ALA A 142 21.95 -1.62 -19.68
CA ALA A 142 22.84 -2.66 -20.20
C ALA A 142 23.87 -3.11 -19.15
N GLY A 143 24.10 -4.42 -19.11
CA GLY A 143 25.04 -5.04 -18.18
C GLY A 143 24.49 -5.15 -16.75
N TYR A 144 23.17 -5.17 -16.56
CA TYR A 144 22.49 -5.46 -15.29
C TYR A 144 21.60 -6.70 -15.46
N TYR A 145 20.27 -6.56 -15.47
CA TYR A 145 19.37 -7.71 -15.52
C TYR A 145 19.27 -8.39 -16.89
N ASP A 146 19.80 -7.75 -17.92
CA ASP A 146 19.97 -8.32 -19.26
C ASP A 146 21.07 -9.40 -19.31
N VAL A 147 22.12 -9.26 -18.50
CA VAL A 147 23.27 -10.21 -18.47
C VAL A 147 23.30 -11.09 -17.23
N LEU A 148 22.75 -10.62 -16.11
CA LEU A 148 22.65 -11.42 -14.89
C LEU A 148 21.56 -12.48 -15.04
N GLN A 149 21.74 -13.61 -14.37
CA GLN A 149 20.86 -14.77 -14.46
C GLN A 149 20.73 -15.46 -13.11
N SER A 150 19.67 -16.25 -12.93
CA SER A 150 19.55 -17.07 -11.73
C SER A 150 20.73 -18.04 -11.61
N LYS A 151 21.20 -18.31 -10.39
CA LYS A 151 22.26 -19.29 -10.12
C LYS A 151 21.72 -20.67 -9.77
N THR A 152 20.42 -20.78 -9.53
CA THR A 152 19.73 -22.03 -9.25
C THR A 152 18.68 -22.31 -10.33
N PRO A 153 18.44 -23.60 -10.65
CA PRO A 153 17.48 -23.95 -11.69
C PRO A 153 16.06 -23.56 -11.25
N ARG A 154 15.29 -22.98 -12.17
CA ARG A 154 13.91 -22.57 -11.94
C ARG A 154 12.96 -23.44 -12.75
N SER A 155 12.16 -24.25 -12.05
CA SER A 155 11.21 -25.19 -12.67
C SER A 155 10.19 -24.52 -13.58
N ASP A 156 9.89 -23.25 -13.32
CA ASP A 156 8.95 -22.45 -14.11
C ASP A 156 9.51 -21.98 -15.46
N PHE A 157 10.83 -22.06 -15.64
CA PHE A 157 11.51 -21.65 -16.85
C PHE A 157 12.11 -22.87 -17.54
N PRO A 158 11.86 -23.08 -18.84
CA PRO A 158 12.45 -24.20 -19.57
C PRO A 158 13.96 -24.02 -19.71
N TRP A 159 14.67 -25.15 -19.74
CA TRP A 159 16.09 -25.20 -20.09
C TRP A 159 16.30 -24.73 -21.54
N LYS A 160 17.20 -23.79 -21.74
CA LYS A 160 17.57 -23.25 -23.06
C LYS A 160 19.08 -23.45 -23.27
N PRO A 161 19.53 -24.38 -24.13
CA PRO A 161 20.96 -24.68 -24.30
C PRO A 161 21.84 -23.43 -24.52
N ARG A 162 21.45 -22.56 -25.47
CA ARG A 162 22.18 -21.31 -25.77
C ARG A 162 22.41 -20.38 -24.57
N ARG A 163 21.58 -20.46 -23.52
CA ARG A 163 21.67 -19.64 -22.31
C ARG A 163 22.27 -20.44 -21.14
N ASP A 164 21.85 -21.70 -21.01
CA ASP A 164 22.03 -22.51 -19.81
C ASP A 164 23.20 -23.50 -19.90
N ASP A 165 23.81 -23.71 -21.08
CA ASP A 165 24.88 -24.72 -21.30
C ASP A 165 26.10 -24.58 -20.35
N GLY A 166 26.28 -23.41 -19.72
CA GLY A 166 27.30 -23.17 -18.70
C GLY A 166 26.95 -23.65 -17.28
N PHE A 167 25.75 -24.15 -17.05
CA PHE A 167 25.25 -24.61 -15.74
C PHE A 167 25.01 -26.12 -15.69
N ALA A 168 24.86 -26.64 -14.47
CA ALA A 168 24.48 -28.04 -14.29
C ALA A 168 23.03 -28.28 -14.74
N ASN A 169 22.84 -29.14 -15.75
CA ASN A 169 21.50 -29.57 -16.13
C ASN A 169 20.99 -30.66 -15.18
N THR A 170 20.21 -30.24 -14.18
CA THR A 170 19.62 -31.13 -13.17
C THR A 170 18.23 -31.65 -13.55
N GLY A 171 17.70 -31.25 -14.72
CA GLY A 171 16.32 -31.52 -15.12
C GLY A 171 15.26 -30.75 -14.31
N GLN A 172 15.67 -29.85 -13.41
CA GLN A 172 14.77 -29.08 -12.53
C GLN A 172 14.36 -27.72 -13.12
N GLY A 173 14.68 -27.46 -14.39
CA GLY A 173 14.39 -26.20 -15.08
C GLY A 173 15.64 -25.49 -15.60
N GLY A 174 15.44 -24.27 -16.11
CA GLY A 174 16.49 -23.44 -16.71
C GLY A 174 16.98 -22.32 -15.79
N TYR A 175 17.93 -21.53 -16.30
CA TYR A 175 18.59 -20.43 -15.59
C TYR A 175 18.22 -19.09 -16.25
N PRO A 176 16.98 -18.57 -16.04
CA PRO A 176 16.52 -17.37 -16.72
C PRO A 176 17.40 -16.15 -16.42
N ALA A 177 17.54 -15.29 -17.43
CA ALA A 177 18.09 -13.95 -17.21
C ALA A 177 17.20 -13.20 -16.21
N CYS A 178 17.78 -12.35 -15.37
CA CYS A 178 17.05 -11.63 -14.32
C CYS A 178 15.90 -10.79 -14.88
N LYS A 179 16.05 -10.23 -16.08
CA LYS A 179 14.98 -9.51 -16.76
C LYS A 179 13.81 -10.42 -17.13
N GLU A 180 14.09 -11.60 -17.70
CA GLU A 180 13.08 -12.62 -18.03
C GLU A 180 12.41 -13.11 -16.74
N TRP A 181 13.19 -13.41 -15.71
CA TRP A 181 12.69 -13.89 -14.43
C TRP A 181 11.76 -12.89 -13.73
N TRP A 182 12.06 -11.59 -13.81
CA TRP A 182 11.21 -10.55 -13.24
C TRP A 182 9.93 -10.30 -14.05
N SER A 183 10.08 -10.10 -15.37
CA SER A 183 9.06 -9.47 -16.23
C SER A 183 8.26 -10.43 -17.12
N ASP A 184 8.53 -11.73 -17.09
CA ASP A 184 7.79 -12.69 -17.91
C ASP A 184 6.28 -12.64 -17.65
N SER A 185 5.50 -12.60 -18.74
CA SER A 185 4.04 -12.40 -18.70
C SER A 185 3.25 -13.60 -18.14
N GLN A 186 3.84 -14.79 -18.14
CA GLN A 186 3.21 -16.02 -17.68
C GLN A 186 3.69 -16.41 -16.29
N VAL A 187 5.01 -16.48 -16.11
CA VAL A 187 5.68 -17.03 -14.93
C VAL A 187 6.54 -16.02 -14.17
N GLY A 188 6.61 -14.77 -14.60
CA GLY A 188 7.47 -13.76 -14.00
C GLY A 188 7.13 -13.41 -12.55
N LEU A 189 8.14 -12.99 -11.79
CA LEU A 189 8.00 -12.61 -10.39
C LEU A 189 7.00 -11.47 -10.18
N GLU A 190 7.01 -10.46 -11.04
CA GLU A 190 6.10 -9.31 -10.94
C GLU A 190 4.64 -9.78 -10.91
N LYS A 191 4.29 -10.72 -11.78
CA LYS A 191 2.94 -11.30 -11.85
C LYS A 191 2.61 -12.14 -10.62
N ARG A 192 3.55 -12.94 -10.13
CA ARG A 192 3.35 -13.76 -8.92
C ARG A 192 3.15 -12.91 -7.67
N ILE A 193 3.88 -11.81 -7.55
CA ILE A 193 3.71 -10.83 -6.48
C ILE A 193 2.32 -10.19 -6.58
N MET A 194 1.91 -9.78 -7.78
CA MET A 194 0.58 -9.21 -8.00
C MET A 194 -0.54 -10.20 -7.67
N ALA A 195 -0.33 -11.50 -7.87
CA ALA A 195 -1.29 -12.53 -7.50
C ALA A 195 -1.43 -12.73 -5.97
N GLN A 196 -0.52 -12.18 -5.16
CA GLN A 196 -0.66 -12.19 -3.69
C GLN A 196 -1.61 -11.08 -3.18
N VAL A 197 -1.93 -10.10 -4.02
CA VAL A 197 -2.86 -9.03 -3.66
C VAL A 197 -4.28 -9.53 -3.81
N GLU A 198 -5.12 -9.30 -2.79
CA GLU A 198 -6.52 -9.70 -2.83
C GLU A 198 -7.23 -9.05 -4.04
N PRO A 199 -7.99 -9.81 -4.86
CA PRO A 199 -8.66 -9.26 -6.04
C PRO A 199 -9.58 -8.06 -5.73
N GLY A 200 -10.25 -8.08 -4.57
CA GLY A 200 -11.11 -6.99 -4.11
C GLY A 200 -10.34 -5.69 -3.83
N MET A 201 -9.13 -5.80 -3.29
CA MET A 201 -8.27 -4.64 -3.04
C MET A 201 -7.78 -4.01 -4.35
N TRP A 202 -7.38 -4.82 -5.34
CA TRP A 202 -6.96 -4.30 -6.64
C TRP A 202 -8.12 -3.60 -7.37
N PHE A 203 -9.33 -4.17 -7.28
CA PHE A 203 -10.52 -3.53 -7.82
C PHE A 203 -10.78 -2.16 -7.17
N ARG A 204 -10.77 -2.09 -5.83
CA ARG A 204 -10.96 -0.83 -5.08
C ARG A 204 -9.86 0.20 -5.39
N LEU A 205 -8.61 -0.24 -5.47
CA LEU A 205 -7.48 0.63 -5.82
C LEU A 205 -7.63 1.16 -7.24
N SER A 206 -7.91 0.30 -8.22
CA SER A 206 -8.08 0.72 -9.62
C SER A 206 -9.28 1.67 -9.80
N ALA A 207 -10.37 1.45 -9.06
CA ALA A 207 -11.53 2.35 -9.06
C ALA A 207 -11.18 3.72 -8.43
N ALA A 208 -10.45 3.72 -7.31
CA ALA A 208 -10.01 4.95 -6.67
C ALA A 208 -9.08 5.77 -7.57
N LEU A 209 -8.17 5.12 -8.29
CA LEU A 209 -7.24 5.76 -9.21
C LEU A 209 -7.93 6.36 -10.44
N LYS A 210 -8.90 5.64 -11.01
CA LYS A 210 -9.74 6.16 -12.10
C LYS A 210 -10.51 7.42 -11.69
N LEU A 211 -11.06 7.43 -10.48
CA LEU A 211 -11.76 8.61 -9.93
C LEU A 211 -10.81 9.80 -9.69
N MET A 212 -9.52 9.54 -9.48
CA MET A 212 -8.48 10.56 -9.33
C MET A 212 -7.82 10.99 -10.64
N GLY A 213 -8.23 10.42 -11.78
CA GLY A 213 -7.64 10.73 -13.10
C GLY A 213 -6.18 10.28 -13.23
N LYS A 214 -5.75 9.26 -12.47
CA LYS A 214 -4.37 8.78 -12.49
C LYS A 214 -4.23 7.41 -13.15
N GLU A 215 -3.10 7.22 -13.83
CA GLU A 215 -2.77 5.98 -14.52
C GLU A 215 -2.51 4.82 -13.54
N THR A 216 -3.05 3.64 -13.88
CA THR A 216 -2.95 2.45 -13.03
C THR A 216 -1.53 1.86 -12.96
N SER A 217 -0.70 2.12 -13.98
CA SER A 217 0.67 1.59 -14.08
C SER A 217 1.63 2.17 -13.05
N GLU A 218 1.54 3.48 -12.75
CA GLU A 218 2.41 4.13 -11.76
C GLU A 218 2.16 3.59 -10.35
N TYR A 219 0.90 3.30 -10.04
CA TYR A 219 0.51 2.76 -8.74
C TYR A 219 0.79 1.27 -8.60
N LYS A 220 0.73 0.51 -9.70
CA LYS A 220 1.14 -0.90 -9.71
C LYS A 220 2.56 -1.05 -9.16
N GLU A 221 3.48 -0.21 -9.64
CA GLU A 221 4.86 -0.19 -9.17
C GLU A 221 4.96 0.16 -7.68
N ALA A 222 4.22 1.16 -7.22
CA ALA A 222 4.21 1.54 -5.80
C ALA A 222 3.71 0.40 -4.89
N VAL A 223 2.68 -0.34 -5.31
CA VAL A 223 2.15 -1.50 -4.57
C VAL A 223 3.17 -2.63 -4.55
N ILE A 224 3.74 -2.99 -5.70
CA ILE A 224 4.75 -4.04 -5.80
C ILE A 224 5.97 -3.67 -4.94
N ARG A 225 6.48 -2.45 -5.08
CA ARG A 225 7.61 -1.94 -4.30
C ARG A 225 7.34 -2.01 -2.80
N ARG A 226 6.10 -1.74 -2.35
CA ARG A 226 5.72 -1.93 -0.96
C ARG A 226 5.73 -3.40 -0.56
N LEU A 227 5.18 -4.31 -1.37
CA LEU A 227 5.13 -5.75 -1.06
C LEU A 227 6.51 -6.39 -0.97
N VAL A 228 7.41 -6.01 -1.87
CA VAL A 228 8.79 -6.52 -1.88
C VAL A 228 9.73 -5.71 -0.98
N SER A 229 9.23 -4.72 -0.25
CA SER A 229 10.09 -3.89 0.60
C SER A 229 10.68 -4.72 1.74
N PRO A 230 11.91 -4.43 2.19
CA PRO A 230 12.55 -5.19 3.27
C PRO A 230 11.67 -5.25 4.52
N GLU A 231 11.00 -4.15 4.88
CA GLU A 231 10.10 -4.09 6.04
C GLU A 231 8.91 -5.06 5.93
N ASN A 232 8.36 -5.23 4.73
CA ASN A 232 7.25 -6.17 4.52
C ASN A 232 7.74 -7.62 4.50
N LEU A 233 8.89 -7.87 3.86
CA LEU A 233 9.45 -9.21 3.79
C LEU A 233 10.02 -9.68 5.15
N THR A 234 10.62 -8.79 5.95
CA THR A 234 11.09 -9.10 7.31
C THR A 234 9.94 -9.48 8.23
N THR A 235 8.86 -8.70 8.19
CA THR A 235 7.66 -8.96 8.99
C THR A 235 6.94 -10.26 8.56
N SER A 236 7.10 -10.66 7.29
CA SER A 236 6.46 -11.87 6.75
C SER A 236 7.28 -13.15 6.95
N GLN A 237 8.62 -13.05 7.10
CA GLN A 237 9.54 -14.20 7.09
C GLN A 237 10.50 -14.27 8.29
N GLY A 238 10.43 -13.33 9.24
CA GLY A 238 11.23 -13.38 10.48
C GLY A 238 12.73 -13.14 10.31
N GLY A 239 13.16 -12.42 9.27
CA GLY A 239 14.58 -12.14 9.01
C GLY A 239 14.83 -11.06 7.94
N HIS A 240 16.06 -10.53 7.87
CA HIS A 240 16.43 -9.51 6.88
C HIS A 240 16.67 -10.12 5.49
N VAL A 241 15.93 -9.64 4.49
CA VAL A 241 15.94 -10.18 3.11
C VAL A 241 17.02 -9.51 2.27
N TYR A 242 17.05 -8.19 2.26
CA TYR A 242 18.09 -7.40 1.59
C TYR A 242 18.10 -5.96 2.12
N ALA A 243 19.22 -5.24 1.94
CA ALA A 243 19.32 -3.83 2.25
C ALA A 243 18.98 -2.97 1.01
N GLY A 244 18.16 -1.94 1.20
CA GLY A 244 17.91 -0.91 0.18
C GLY A 244 19.16 -0.06 -0.11
N TYR A 245 19.14 0.70 -1.21
CA TYR A 245 20.13 1.75 -1.43
C TYR A 245 19.99 2.80 -0.31
N GLY A 246 21.12 3.31 0.19
CA GLY A 246 21.19 4.07 1.45
C GLY A 246 21.65 3.26 2.68
N GLY A 247 21.84 1.94 2.55
CA GLY A 247 22.63 1.08 3.45
C GLY A 247 22.50 1.32 4.95
N ASN A 248 21.77 0.45 5.66
CA ASN A 248 22.26 -0.03 6.96
C ASN A 248 21.56 -1.34 7.36
N ALA A 249 22.39 -2.34 7.66
CA ALA A 249 22.02 -3.65 8.18
C ALA A 249 21.87 -3.63 9.72
N ASP A 250 21.46 -2.50 10.30
CA ASP A 250 21.40 -2.33 11.76
C ASP A 250 20.29 -1.37 12.20
N PHE A 251 19.40 -1.85 13.07
CA PHE A 251 18.23 -1.13 13.62
C PHE A 251 18.55 -0.50 14.99
N THR A 252 19.71 0.13 15.15
CA THR A 252 19.97 0.94 16.37
C THR A 252 19.24 2.27 16.30
N LEU A 253 18.79 2.77 17.47
CA LEU A 253 18.02 4.01 17.68
C LEU A 253 18.64 5.28 17.06
N MET A 254 19.91 5.25 16.67
CA MET A 254 20.54 6.38 15.97
C MET A 254 20.22 6.42 14.47
N ASN A 255 19.85 5.29 13.85
CA ASN A 255 19.46 5.23 12.44
C ASN A 255 18.01 5.67 12.18
N SER A 256 17.12 5.63 13.19
CA SER A 256 15.80 6.27 13.09
C SER A 256 15.93 7.80 13.05
N VAL A 257 16.96 8.36 13.69
CA VAL A 257 17.32 9.79 13.62
C VAL A 257 17.92 10.12 12.25
N GLY A 258 18.75 9.25 11.67
CA GLY A 258 19.22 9.38 10.27
C GLY A 258 18.08 9.37 9.25
N ARG A 259 17.08 8.49 9.44
CA ARG A 259 15.82 8.53 8.67
C ARG A 259 15.08 9.85 8.86
N LEU A 260 14.97 10.37 10.08
CA LEU A 260 14.37 11.70 10.34
C LEU A 260 15.18 12.86 9.73
N ALA A 261 16.50 12.75 9.67
CA ALA A 261 17.38 13.74 9.04
C ALA A 261 17.28 13.69 7.50
N SER A 262 17.17 12.51 6.89
CA SER A 262 16.87 12.36 5.45
C SER A 262 15.43 12.78 5.11
N LEU A 263 14.48 12.61 6.05
CA LEU A 263 13.16 13.22 5.99
C LEU A 263 13.21 14.75 6.22
N GLY A 264 14.31 15.28 6.73
CA GLY A 264 14.57 16.72 6.85
C GLY A 264 14.61 17.41 5.50
N GLY A 265 15.08 16.72 4.44
CA GLY A 265 15.02 17.20 3.05
C GLY A 265 13.68 16.96 2.35
N MET A 266 12.92 15.93 2.76
CA MET A 266 11.59 15.62 2.21
C MET A 266 10.44 16.39 2.87
N SER A 267 10.75 17.34 3.76
CA SER A 267 9.72 18.16 4.40
C SER A 267 9.12 19.19 3.44
N LEU A 268 9.84 19.73 2.44
CA LEU A 268 9.30 20.83 1.61
C LEU A 268 8.23 20.42 0.59
N GLY A 269 8.22 19.16 0.10
CA GLY A 269 7.15 18.66 -0.76
C GLY A 269 5.89 18.24 0.02
N SER A 270 6.07 17.74 1.23
CA SER A 270 4.97 17.42 2.13
C SER A 270 4.34 18.67 2.76
N LEU A 271 5.10 19.76 2.94
CA LEU A 271 4.61 21.04 3.45
C LEU A 271 3.72 21.82 2.49
N ALA A 272 3.69 21.50 1.19
CA ALA A 272 2.65 22.01 0.28
C ALA A 272 1.37 21.15 0.33
N ALA A 273 1.49 19.86 0.67
CA ALA A 273 0.36 18.96 0.81
C ALA A 273 -0.30 19.04 2.19
N PHE A 274 0.44 19.37 3.25
CA PHE A 274 -0.08 19.51 4.61
C PHE A 274 -1.10 20.64 4.76
N PRO A 275 -0.95 21.85 4.18
CA PRO A 275 -2.01 22.86 4.17
C PRO A 275 -3.28 22.36 3.47
N ALA A 276 -3.14 21.55 2.42
CA ALA A 276 -4.29 20.94 1.74
C ALA A 276 -4.94 19.82 2.59
N PHE A 277 -4.15 19.05 3.35
CA PHE A 277 -4.67 18.03 4.26
C PHE A 277 -5.22 18.60 5.58
N ASP A 278 -4.71 19.74 6.05
CA ASP A 278 -5.15 20.44 7.26
C ASP A 278 -6.36 21.33 6.98
N ALA A 279 -6.45 21.94 5.79
CA ALA A 279 -7.68 22.55 5.29
C ALA A 279 -8.80 21.51 5.14
N MET A 280 -8.50 20.27 4.74
CA MET A 280 -9.46 19.17 4.73
C MET A 280 -9.84 18.68 6.13
N ARG A 281 -8.99 18.89 7.14
CA ARG A 281 -9.28 18.55 8.54
C ARG A 281 -10.13 19.62 9.23
N GLN A 282 -9.99 20.90 8.84
CA GLN A 282 -10.81 22.00 9.33
C GLN A 282 -12.14 22.17 8.59
N ALA A 283 -12.30 21.52 7.43
CA ALA A 283 -13.56 21.51 6.66
C ALA A 283 -14.48 20.30 6.97
N LEU A 284 -14.19 19.52 8.01
CA LEU A 284 -14.96 18.37 8.48
C LEU A 284 -15.47 18.60 9.90
#